data_AF-A0A4R4Q444-F1
#
_entry.id   AF-A0A4R4Q444-F1
#
_cell.length_a   1.000
_cell.length_b   1.000
_cell.length_c   1.000
_cell.angle_alpha   90.00
_cell.angle_beta   90.00
_cell.angle_gamma   90.00
#
_symmetry.space_group_name_H-M   'P 1'
#
loop_
_entity.id
_entity.type
_entity.pdbx_description
1 polymer ?
#
loop_
_entity_poly.entity_id
_entity_poly.type
_entity_poly.pdbx_seq_one_letter_code
_entity_poly.pdbx_strand_id
1 'polypeptide(L)' 'MHDKWDESVEHLIEEFLTARATRKPSPHTLEAYRRDLRTVAALAGEIST' A
#
# COMPACT_ATOMS: atom_id res chain seq x y z
N MET A 1 12.24 22.07 -9.06
CA MET A 1 11.75 20.83 -9.69
C MET A 1 11.63 19.79 -8.60
N HIS A 2 10.43 19.60 -8.05
CA HIS A 2 10.12 18.53 -7.09
C HIS A 2 9.90 17.24 -7.89
N ASP A 3 10.99 16.69 -8.38
CA ASP A 3 11.00 15.45 -9.15
C ASP A 3 11.68 14.43 -8.24
N LYS A 4 10.91 13.47 -7.65
CA LYS A 4 11.37 12.14 -7.16
C LYS A 4 10.57 11.46 -6.05
N TRP A 5 9.52 12.05 -5.49
CA TRP A 5 8.82 11.44 -4.33
C TRP A 5 7.31 11.30 -4.49
N ASP A 6 6.79 11.37 -5.72
CA ASP A 6 5.44 10.89 -6.01
C ASP A 6 5.52 9.44 -6.50
N GLU A 7 6.23 8.59 -5.75
CA GLU A 7 5.81 7.19 -5.75
C GLU A 7 4.46 7.21 -5.05
N SER A 8 3.40 7.21 -5.87
CA SER A 8 2.03 7.23 -5.38
C SER A 8 1.91 6.16 -4.28
N VAL A 9 1.26 6.48 -3.17
CA VAL A 9 1.13 5.56 -2.01
C VAL A 9 0.65 4.17 -2.43
N GLU A 10 -0.13 4.08 -3.50
CA GLU A 10 -0.53 2.82 -4.14
C GLU A 10 0.65 1.96 -4.64
N HIS A 11 1.67 2.57 -5.24
CA HIS A 11 2.89 1.88 -5.68
C HIS A 11 3.65 1.28 -4.49
N LEU A 12 3.81 2.06 -3.42
CA LEU A 12 4.46 1.60 -2.19
C LEU A 12 3.69 0.43 -1.53
N ILE A 13 2.35 0.46 -1.58
CA ILE A 13 1.52 -0.64 -1.08
C ILE A 13 1.76 -1.92 -1.91
N GLU A 14 1.78 -1.84 -3.24
CA GLU A 14 2.02 -3.03 -4.08
C GLU A 14 3.45 -3.56 -3.95
N GLU A 15 4.46 -2.70 -3.78
CA GLU A 15 5.84 -3.12 -3.50
C GLU A 15 5.92 -3.87 -2.17
N PHE A 16 5.32 -3.33 -1.10
CA PHE A 16 5.25 -3.98 0.20
C PHE A 16 4.59 -5.36 0.12
N LEU A 17 3.45 -5.47 -0.57
CA LEU A 17 2.73 -6.74 -0.71
C LEU A 17 3.54 -7.77 -1.51
N THR A 18 4.29 -7.32 -2.53
CA THR A 18 5.20 -8.16 -3.31
C THR A 18 6.31 -8.72 -2.42
N ALA A 19 6.96 -7.88 -1.61
CA ALA A 19 7.96 -8.33 -0.65
C ALA A 19 7.34 -9.29 0.39
N ARG A 20 6.13 -9.00 0.87
CA ARG A 20 5.42 -9.82 1.86
C ARG A 20 5.04 -11.21 1.34
N ALA A 21 4.71 -11.33 0.05
CA ALA A 21 4.35 -12.60 -0.59
C ALA A 21 5.47 -13.65 -0.50
N THR A 22 6.74 -13.23 -0.46
CA THR A 22 7.90 -14.12 -0.30
C THR A 22 7.94 -14.86 1.04
N ARG A 23 7.17 -14.41 2.04
CA ARG A 23 7.14 -14.98 3.40
C ARG A 23 5.98 -15.97 3.63
N LYS A 24 5.42 -16.55 2.55
CA LYS A 24 4.27 -17.48 2.56
C LYS A 24 3.02 -17.04 3.35
N PRO A 25 2.58 -15.76 3.31
CA PRO A 25 1.21 -15.45 3.70
C PRO A 25 0.23 -16.19 2.77
N SER A 26 -0.96 -16.55 3.25
CA SER A 26 -1.99 -17.10 2.37
C SER A 26 -2.43 -16.03 1.35
N PRO A 27 -2.92 -16.41 0.15
CA PRO A 27 -3.45 -15.44 -0.82
C PRO A 27 -4.49 -14.51 -0.19
N HIS A 28 -5.40 -15.06 0.62
CA HIS A 28 -6.41 -14.30 1.34
C HIS A 28 -5.83 -13.31 2.37
N THR A 29 -4.69 -13.64 2.98
CA THR A 29 -3.97 -12.73 3.88
C THR A 29 -3.40 -11.53 3.13
N LEU A 30 -2.85 -11.75 1.93
CA LEU A 30 -2.36 -10.65 1.08
C LEU A 30 -3.51 -9.76 0.58
N GLU A 31 -4.65 -10.35 0.24
CA GLU A 31 -5.85 -9.61 -0.15
C GLU A 31 -6.39 -8.75 0.99
N ALA A 32 -6.41 -9.29 2.21
CA ALA A 32 -6.78 -8.53 3.41
C ALA A 32 -5.85 -7.32 3.61
N TYR A 33 -4.52 -7.53 3.57
CA TYR A 33 -3.56 -6.44 3.68
C TYR A 33 -3.74 -5.39 2.57
N ARG A 34 -3.99 -5.82 1.33
CA ARG A 34 -4.24 -4.89 0.22
C ARG A 34 -5.44 -4.00 0.49
N ARG A 35 -6.55 -4.58 0.93
CA ARG A 35 -7.77 -3.84 1.25
C ARG A 35 -7.51 -2.85 2.38
N ASP A 36 -6.93 -3.31 3.48
CA ASP A 36 -6.72 -2.50 4.69
C ASP A 36 -5.78 -1.31 4.41
N LEU A 37 -4.66 -1.56 3.73
CA LEU A 37 -3.68 -0.51 3.41
C LEU A 37 -4.26 0.55 2.47
N ARG A 38 -5.07 0.16 1.49
CA ARG A 38 -5.76 1.13 0.61
C ARG A 38 -6.77 1.97 1.36
N THR A 39 -7.55 1.36 2.26
CA THR A 39 -8.50 2.10 3.11
C THR A 39 -7.78 3.11 4.00
N VAL A 40 -6.68 2.72 4.65
CA VAL A 40 -5.88 3.64 5.48
C VAL A 40 -5.30 4.78 4.64
N ALA A 41 -4.77 4.49 3.46
CA ALA A 41 -4.21 5.51 2.57
C ALA A 41 -5.26 6.54 2.13
N ALA A 42 -6.48 6.09 1.79
CA ALA A 42 -7.59 6.98 1.46
C ALA A 42 -7.94 7.89 2.65
N LEU A 43 -8.16 7.31 3.83
CA LEU A 43 -8.50 8.05 5.05
C LEU A 43 -7.41 9.06 5.43
N ALA A 44 -6.13 8.69 5.32
CA ALA A 44 -5.01 9.58 5.63
C ALA A 44 -4.94 10.76 4.64
N GLY A 45 -5.24 10.52 3.37
CA GLY A 45 -5.38 11.57 2.36
C GLY A 45 -6.52 12.53 2.68
N GLU A 46 -7.67 12.03 3.16
CA GLU A 46 -8.80 12.84 3.58
C GLU A 46 -8.50 13.67 4.85
N ILE A 47 -7.77 13.10 5.82
CA ILE A 47 -7.37 13.76 7.08
C ILE A 47 -6.31 14.84 6.86
N SER A 48 -5.54 14.78 5.77
CA SER A 48 -4.45 15.73 5.50
C SER A 48 -4.90 17.04 4.84
N THR A 49 -6.21 17.35 4.89
CA THR A 49 -6.86 18.54 4.30
C THR A 49 -7.24 19.55 5.38
#